data_AF-A0A7W4EGU4-F1
#
_entry.id   AF-A0A7W4EGU4-F1
#
_cell.length_a   1.000
_cell.length_b   1.000
_cell.length_c   1.000
_cell.angle_alpha   90.00
_cell.angle_beta   90.00
_cell.angle_gamma   90.00
#
_symmetry.space_group_name_H-M   'P 1'
#
loop_
_entity.id
_entity.type
_entity.pdbx_description
1 polymer ?
#
loop_
_entity_poly.entity_id
_entity_poly.type
_entity_poly.pdbx_seq_one_letter_code
_entity_poly.pdbx_strand_id
1 'polypeptide(L)'
;MKILKMLIISFILLSCKSEEDKIIKIISSENGTKWYVSELFKDRRYNSYSVEEYFTNGTKYEYTHYLKTGELVKRTDLDNKENQWKIKNNVITSYMKNLGGKYERWTQKVIYYVEDTIIMTNQYDNLIIYIKY
;
A
#
# COMPACT_ATOMS: atom_id res chain seq x y z
N MET A 1 29.83 6.37 33.68
CA MET A 1 28.62 7.18 33.35
C MET A 1 28.59 7.77 31.94
N LYS A 2 29.71 8.25 31.36
CA LYS A 2 29.69 8.83 29.99
C LYS A 2 29.28 7.83 28.89
N ILE A 3 29.72 6.57 28.99
CA ILE A 3 29.39 5.50 28.02
C ILE A 3 27.90 5.12 28.07
N LEU A 4 27.32 5.00 29.27
CA LEU A 4 25.90 4.68 29.44
C LEU A 4 25.00 5.79 28.87
N LYS A 5 25.36 7.07 29.07
CA LYS A 5 24.65 8.20 28.46
C LYS A 5 24.72 8.20 26.93
N MET A 6 25.86 7.84 26.34
CA MET A 6 25.99 7.69 24.88
C MET A 6 25.18 6.51 24.33
N LEU A 7 25.13 5.38 25.04
CA LEU A 7 24.29 4.23 24.67
C LEU A 7 22.81 4.58 24.67
N ILE A 8 22.34 5.31 25.70
CA ILE A 8 20.94 5.76 25.80
C ILE A 8 20.58 6.70 24.63
N ILE A 9 21.46 7.66 24.30
CA ILE A 9 21.22 8.59 23.18
C ILE A 9 21.20 7.85 21.83
N SER A 10 22.09 6.87 21.63
CA SER A 10 22.10 6.02 20.43
C SER A 10 20.80 5.20 20.31
N PHE A 11 20.30 4.65 21.42
CA PHE A 11 19.05 3.90 21.47
C PHE A 11 17.82 4.79 21.15
N ILE A 12 17.81 6.03 21.63
CA ILE A 12 16.72 6.98 21.37
C ILE A 12 16.68 7.38 19.89
N LEU A 13 17.83 7.59 19.25
CA LEU A 13 17.92 7.90 17.82
C LEU A 13 17.50 6.72 16.94
N LEU A 14 17.80 5.47 17.35
CA LEU A 14 17.34 4.25 16.68
C LEU A 14 15.84 3.98 16.87
N SER A 15 15.24 4.47 17.96
CA SER A 15 13.83 4.27 18.28
C SER A 15 12.90 5.22 17.50
N CYS A 16 13.43 6.29 16.91
CA CYS A 16 12.63 7.24 16.15
C CYS A 16 12.41 6.69 14.73
N LYS A 17 11.34 5.88 14.57
CA LYS A 17 10.93 5.39 13.26
C LYS A 17 10.66 6.56 12.32
N SER A 18 11.21 6.47 11.11
CA SER A 18 10.86 7.42 10.06
C SER A 18 9.36 7.32 9.77
N GLU A 19 8.79 8.36 9.18
CA GLU A 19 7.39 8.34 8.77
C GLU A 19 7.11 7.20 7.77
N GLU A 20 8.09 6.90 6.92
CA GLU A 20 8.06 5.77 5.99
C GLU A 20 7.96 4.43 6.73
N ASP A 21 8.75 4.22 7.78
CA ASP A 21 8.70 2.98 8.58
C ASP A 21 7.34 2.77 9.26
N LYS A 22 6.68 3.86 9.65
CA LYS A 22 5.32 3.79 10.23
C LYS A 22 4.31 3.39 9.17
N ILE A 23 4.38 3.99 7.98
CA ILE A 23 3.49 3.65 6.86
C ILE A 23 3.72 2.19 6.42
N ILE A 24 4.98 1.75 6.27
CA ILE A 24 5.33 0.36 5.91
C ILE A 24 4.70 -0.62 6.91
N LYS A 25 4.82 -0.32 8.21
CA LYS A 25 4.26 -1.15 9.29
C LYS A 25 2.73 -1.27 9.20
N ILE A 26 2.05 -0.22 8.73
CA ILE A 26 0.60 -0.22 8.60
C ILE A 26 0.17 -0.92 7.33
N ILE A 27 0.75 -0.53 6.19
CA ILE A 27 0.27 -1.00 4.89
C ILE A 27 0.63 -2.46 4.61
N SER A 28 1.69 -2.99 5.22
CA SER A 28 2.24 -4.31 4.85
C SER A 28 2.54 -5.21 6.04
N SER A 29 2.62 -6.51 5.77
CA SER A 29 3.14 -7.51 6.70
C SER A 29 3.98 -8.58 5.97
N GLU A 30 4.69 -9.43 6.71
CA GLU A 30 5.42 -10.57 6.12
C GLU A 30 4.49 -11.55 5.40
N ASN A 31 3.26 -11.70 5.90
CA ASN A 31 2.23 -12.58 5.34
C ASN A 31 1.28 -11.85 4.37
N GLY A 32 1.54 -10.58 4.07
CA GLY A 32 0.67 -9.73 3.28
C GLY A 32 -0.38 -9.02 4.13
N THR A 33 -0.77 -7.82 3.72
CA THR A 33 -1.91 -7.10 4.28
C THR A 33 -2.81 -6.66 3.14
N LYS A 34 -4.06 -7.08 3.19
CA LYS A 34 -5.06 -6.85 2.15
C LYS A 34 -5.86 -5.58 2.46
N TRP A 35 -6.11 -4.79 1.42
CA TRP A 35 -6.82 -3.53 1.50
C TRP A 35 -7.87 -3.44 0.41
N TYR A 36 -9.12 -3.18 0.78
CA TYR A 36 -10.14 -2.74 -0.16
C TYR A 36 -9.81 -1.33 -0.65
N VAL A 37 -9.71 -1.17 -1.98
CA VAL A 37 -9.33 0.09 -2.60
C VAL A 37 -10.54 0.81 -3.17
N SER A 38 -10.73 2.05 -2.73
CA SER A 38 -11.86 2.88 -3.09
C SER A 38 -11.56 4.30 -3.55
N GLU A 39 -11.82 4.62 -4.82
CA GLU A 39 -11.88 6.00 -5.29
C GLU A 39 -13.23 6.63 -4.91
N LEU A 40 -13.20 7.81 -4.28
CA LEU A 40 -14.38 8.46 -3.68
C LEU A 40 -15.50 8.81 -4.68
N PHE A 41 -15.19 8.93 -5.98
CA PHE A 41 -16.14 9.36 -7.00
C PHE A 41 -16.63 8.23 -7.93
N LYS A 42 -16.30 6.98 -7.63
CA LYS A 42 -16.68 5.84 -8.47
C LYS A 42 -18.01 5.25 -7.98
N ASP A 43 -19.04 5.22 -8.82
CA ASP A 43 -20.31 4.52 -8.47
C ASP A 43 -20.03 3.02 -8.33
N ARG A 44 -20.29 2.48 -7.13
CA ARG A 44 -19.94 1.10 -6.75
C ARG A 44 -21.13 0.16 -6.67
N ARG A 45 -22.34 0.61 -6.97
CA ARG A 45 -23.57 -0.20 -6.81
C ARG A 45 -23.55 -1.51 -7.60
N TYR A 46 -22.68 -1.63 -8.61
CA TYR A 46 -22.61 -2.78 -9.51
C TYR A 46 -21.18 -3.26 -9.83
N ASN A 47 -20.15 -2.70 -9.18
CA ASN A 47 -18.75 -2.94 -9.57
C ASN A 47 -18.02 -3.77 -8.51
N SER A 48 -17.14 -4.67 -8.96
CA SER A 48 -16.23 -5.40 -8.07
C SER A 48 -15.32 -4.44 -7.31
N TYR A 49 -14.89 -4.86 -6.12
CA TYR A 49 -13.86 -4.14 -5.38
C TYR A 49 -12.48 -4.60 -5.86
N SER A 50 -11.57 -3.63 -6.04
CA SER A 50 -10.15 -3.95 -6.10
C SER A 50 -9.66 -4.19 -4.66
N VAL A 51 -8.92 -5.27 -4.48
CA VAL A 51 -8.20 -5.56 -3.23
C VAL A 51 -6.72 -5.62 -3.56
N GLU A 52 -5.92 -4.89 -2.79
CA GLU A 52 -4.47 -4.87 -2.95
C GLU A 52 -3.80 -5.47 -1.71
N GLU A 53 -2.84 -6.37 -1.93
CA GLU A 53 -2.09 -7.03 -0.88
C GLU A 53 -0.63 -6.60 -0.91
N TYR A 54 -0.15 -6.06 0.22
CA TYR A 54 1.21 -5.55 0.36
C TYR A 54 2.03 -6.41 1.30
N PHE A 55 3.19 -6.85 0.83
CA PHE A 55 4.17 -7.59 1.61
C PHE A 55 5.34 -6.69 1.99
N THR A 56 5.88 -6.87 3.20
CA THR A 56 7.02 -6.08 3.70
C THR A 56 8.27 -6.21 2.83
N ASN A 57 8.40 -7.31 2.07
CA ASN A 57 9.50 -7.51 1.12
C ASN A 57 9.38 -6.69 -0.18
N GLY A 58 8.34 -5.86 -0.32
CA GLY A 58 8.10 -5.04 -1.52
C GLY A 58 7.20 -5.71 -2.56
N THR A 59 6.79 -6.97 -2.38
CA THR A 59 5.83 -7.62 -3.29
C THR A 59 4.44 -7.03 -3.13
N LYS A 60 3.73 -6.82 -4.24
CA LYS A 60 2.31 -6.44 -4.27
C LYS A 60 1.51 -7.45 -5.10
N TYR A 61 0.33 -7.84 -4.61
CA TYR A 61 -0.67 -8.55 -5.40
C TYR A 61 -1.97 -7.77 -5.49
N GLU A 62 -2.72 -8.00 -6.56
CA GLU A 62 -4.04 -7.42 -6.76
C GLU A 62 -5.08 -8.52 -6.94
N TYR A 63 -6.28 -8.25 -6.48
CA TYR A 63 -7.41 -9.17 -6.50
C TYR A 63 -8.67 -8.42 -6.91
N THR A 64 -9.58 -9.16 -7.54
CA THR A 64 -10.95 -8.71 -7.79
C THR A 64 -11.87 -9.40 -6.80
N HIS A 65 -12.56 -8.63 -5.96
CA HIS A 65 -13.62 -9.13 -5.09
C HIS A 65 -14.98 -8.92 -5.75
N TYR A 66 -15.63 -10.03 -6.12
CA TYR A 66 -16.93 -10.02 -6.80
C TYR A 66 -18.07 -9.97 -5.79
N LEU A 67 -18.74 -8.82 -5.67
CA LEU A 67 -19.82 -8.62 -4.69
C LEU A 67 -20.95 -9.65 -4.79
N LYS A 68 -21.28 -10.08 -6.01
CA LYS A 68 -22.41 -11.00 -6.24
C LYS A 68 -22.10 -12.42 -5.77
N THR A 69 -20.86 -12.87 -5.88
CA THR A 69 -20.46 -14.25 -5.55
C THR A 69 -19.68 -14.35 -4.23
N GLY A 70 -19.15 -13.24 -3.73
CA GLY A 70 -18.22 -13.20 -2.59
C GLY A 70 -16.82 -13.70 -2.92
N GLU A 71 -16.54 -14.03 -4.19
CA GLU A 71 -15.25 -14.61 -4.59
C GLU A 71 -14.17 -13.53 -4.64
N LEU A 72 -13.00 -13.87 -4.08
CA LEU A 72 -11.77 -13.07 -4.16
C LEU A 72 -10.80 -13.75 -5.14
N VAL A 73 -10.67 -13.22 -6.35
CA VAL A 73 -9.87 -13.82 -7.41
C VAL A 73 -8.58 -13.01 -7.61
N LYS A 74 -7.43 -13.66 -7.49
CA LYS A 74 -6.13 -13.02 -7.74
C LYS A 74 -6.01 -12.63 -9.22
N ARG A 75 -5.57 -11.40 -9.48
CA ARG A 75 -5.26 -10.89 -10.83
C ARG A 75 -3.89 -11.36 -11.29
N THR A 76 -3.82 -12.61 -11.74
CA THR A 76 -2.57 -13.24 -12.20
C THR A 76 -2.00 -12.58 -13.46
N ASP A 77 -2.83 -11.87 -14.23
CA ASP A 77 -2.40 -11.02 -15.36
C ASP A 77 -1.47 -9.88 -14.93
N LEU A 78 -1.49 -9.52 -13.64
CA LEU A 78 -0.66 -8.50 -13.02
C LEU A 78 0.46 -9.08 -12.13
N ASP A 79 0.56 -10.40 -12.03
CA ASP A 79 1.59 -11.07 -11.24
C ASP A 79 2.89 -11.13 -12.03
N ASN A 80 3.79 -10.20 -11.76
CA ASN A 80 5.13 -10.18 -12.31
C ASN A 80 6.13 -9.78 -11.23
N LYS A 81 7.38 -10.23 -11.37
CA LYS A 81 8.52 -9.81 -10.55
C LYS A 81 8.69 -8.29 -10.49
N GLU A 82 8.21 -7.56 -11.51
CA GLU A 82 8.25 -6.10 -11.58
C GLU A 82 7.11 -5.40 -10.81
N ASN A 83 6.07 -6.11 -10.38
CA ASN A 83 4.98 -5.55 -9.56
C ASN A 83 5.43 -5.43 -8.09
N GLN A 84 6.43 -4.58 -7.90
CA GLN A 84 7.00 -4.24 -6.60
C GLN A 84 6.48 -2.87 -6.18
N TRP A 85 6.21 -2.72 -4.89
CA TRP A 85 5.92 -1.43 -4.28
C TRP A 85 7.12 -0.93 -3.48
N LYS A 86 7.26 0.39 -3.43
CA LYS A 86 8.24 1.09 -2.59
C LYS A 86 7.60 2.33 -2.02
N ILE A 87 8.10 2.81 -0.90
CA ILE A 87 7.70 4.10 -0.35
C ILE A 87 8.92 5.02 -0.23
N LYS A 88 8.70 6.29 -0.53
CA LYS A 88 9.64 7.37 -0.25
C LYS A 88 8.90 8.69 -0.08
N ASN A 89 9.22 9.48 0.94
CA ASN A 89 8.57 10.76 1.25
C ASN A 89 7.03 10.65 1.28
N ASN A 90 6.51 9.60 1.92
CA ASN A 90 5.08 9.28 1.99
C ASN A 90 4.43 9.00 0.62
N VAL A 91 5.20 8.79 -0.43
CA VAL A 91 4.71 8.42 -1.76
C VAL A 91 4.99 6.94 -1.99
N ILE A 92 3.93 6.17 -2.11
CA ILE A 92 3.95 4.79 -2.55
C ILE A 92 4.07 4.79 -4.07
N THR A 93 5.02 4.02 -4.57
CA THR A 93 5.21 3.80 -6.01
C THR A 93 5.05 2.31 -6.29
N SER A 94 4.25 1.96 -7.28
CA SER A 94 4.12 0.60 -7.82
C SER A 94 4.18 0.63 -9.35
N TYR A 95 4.49 -0.49 -9.99
CA TYR A 95 4.46 -0.59 -11.45
C TYR A 95 3.26 -1.43 -11.89
N MET A 96 2.38 -0.85 -12.70
CA MET A 96 1.19 -1.52 -13.20
C MET A 96 1.28 -1.72 -14.72
N LYS A 97 0.83 -2.88 -15.19
CA LYS A 97 0.76 -3.15 -16.63
C LYS A 97 -0.47 -2.47 -17.22
N ASN A 98 -0.25 -1.58 -18.19
CA ASN A 98 -1.33 -0.94 -18.92
C ASN A 98 -1.96 -1.88 -19.97
N LEU A 99 -3.05 -1.45 -20.61
CA LEU A 99 -3.73 -2.22 -21.66
C LEU A 99 -2.84 -2.53 -22.88
N GLY A 100 -1.80 -1.72 -23.12
CA GLY A 100 -0.79 -1.96 -24.16
C GLY A 100 0.34 -2.91 -23.73
N GLY A 101 0.24 -3.49 -22.54
CA GLY A 101 1.21 -4.44 -21.99
C GLY A 101 2.50 -3.81 -21.45
N LYS A 102 2.62 -2.48 -21.42
CA LYS A 102 3.77 -1.78 -20.85
C LYS A 102 3.57 -1.55 -19.37
N TYR A 103 4.65 -1.66 -18.60
CA TYR A 103 4.64 -1.28 -17.20
C TYR A 103 4.77 0.23 -17.05
N GLU A 104 3.78 0.83 -16.41
CA GLU A 104 3.77 2.24 -16.08
C GLU A 104 3.94 2.39 -14.57
N ARG A 105 4.74 3.39 -14.22
CA ARG A 105 4.91 3.78 -12.83
C ARG A 105 3.61 4.45 -12.36
N TRP A 106 3.01 3.89 -11.33
CA TRP A 106 1.88 4.45 -10.61
C TRP A 106 2.36 5.02 -9.28
N THR A 107 1.86 6.19 -8.89
CA THR A 107 2.21 6.82 -7.60
C THR A 107 0.98 7.21 -6.80
N GLN A 108 1.08 7.03 -5.49
CA GLN A 108 0.04 7.37 -4.52
C GLN A 108 0.69 8.05 -3.32
N LYS A 109 0.27 9.28 -3.00
CA LYS A 109 0.75 10.02 -1.85
C LYS A 109 -0.16 9.76 -0.65
N VAL A 110 0.42 9.28 0.45
CA VAL A 110 -0.27 9.08 1.71
C VAL A 110 -0.55 10.44 2.37
N ILE A 111 -1.84 10.70 2.64
CA ILE A 111 -2.33 11.93 3.26
C ILE A 111 -2.67 11.69 4.73
N TYR A 112 -3.26 10.54 5.01
CA TYR A 112 -3.70 10.16 6.35
C TYR A 112 -3.65 8.64 6.49
N TYR A 113 -3.35 8.16 7.68
CA TYR A 113 -3.44 6.74 7.98
C TYR A 113 -3.76 6.50 9.46
N VAL A 114 -4.48 5.43 9.70
CA VAL A 114 -4.65 4.75 11.00
C VAL A 114 -4.54 3.24 10.75
N GLU A 115 -4.72 2.44 11.78
CA GLU A 115 -4.47 1.00 11.74
C GLU A 115 -5.26 0.25 10.65
N ASP A 116 -6.48 0.69 10.35
CA ASP A 116 -7.42 0.03 9.44
C ASP A 116 -7.81 0.87 8.21
N THR A 117 -7.29 2.10 8.10
CA THR A 117 -7.69 3.06 7.08
C THR A 117 -6.49 3.85 6.59
N ILE A 118 -6.30 3.95 5.27
CA ILE A 118 -5.31 4.82 4.64
C ILE A 118 -6.03 5.69 3.61
N ILE A 119 -5.78 6.99 3.63
CA ILE A 119 -6.27 7.94 2.63
C ILE A 119 -5.06 8.43 1.83
N MET A 120 -5.17 8.33 0.51
CA MET A 120 -4.13 8.69 -0.43
C MET A 120 -4.68 9.54 -1.56
N THR A 121 -3.82 10.28 -2.26
CA THR A 121 -4.10 10.75 -3.62
C THR A 121 -3.30 9.95 -4.63
N ASN A 122 -3.88 9.62 -5.79
CA ASN A 122 -3.08 9.09 -6.90
C ASN A 122 -2.37 10.22 -7.67
N GLN A 123 -1.62 9.84 -8.69
CA GLN A 123 -0.90 10.74 -9.60
C GLN A 123 -1.78 11.74 -10.38
N TYR A 124 -3.11 11.60 -10.32
CA TYR A 124 -4.09 12.49 -10.93
C TYR A 124 -4.86 13.31 -9.87
N ASP A 125 -4.35 13.36 -8.64
CA ASP A 125 -4.96 14.06 -7.49
C ASP A 125 -6.34 13.53 -7.07
N ASN A 126 -6.75 12.35 -7.53
CA ASN A 126 -7.97 11.70 -7.06
C ASN A 126 -7.75 11.11 -5.67
N LEU A 127 -8.69 11.34 -4.76
CA LEU A 127 -8.68 10.72 -3.44
C LEU A 127 -9.06 9.24 -3.53
N ILE A 128 -8.22 8.41 -2.90
CA ILE A 128 -8.37 6.98 -2.77
C ILE A 128 -8.34 6.61 -1.29
N ILE A 129 -9.28 5.78 -0.88
CA ILE A 129 -9.40 5.24 0.47
C ILE A 129 -9.07 3.76 0.40
N TYR A 130 -8.19 3.32 1.29
CA TYR A 130 -7.85 1.93 1.53
C TYR A 130 -8.43 1.56 2.87
N ILE A 131 -9.30 0.56 2.90
CA ILE A 131 -9.86 -0.01 4.13
C ILE A 131 -9.31 -1.42 4.29
N LYS A 132 -8.81 -1.75 5.48
CA LYS A 132 -8.23 -3.05 5.76
C LYS A 132 -9.28 -4.15 5.60
N TYR A 133 -8.91 -5.21 4.88
CA TYR A 133 -9.72 -6.42 4.69
C TYR A 133 -9.64 -7.31 5.94
#